data_AF-D5HMV1-F1
#
_entry.id   AF-D5HMV1-F1
#
_cell.length_a   1.000
_cell.length_b   1.000
_cell.length_c   1.000
_cell.angle_alpha   90.00
_cell.angle_beta   90.00
_cell.angle_gamma   90.00
#
_symmetry.space_group_name_H-M   'P 1'
#
loop_
_entity.id
_entity.type
_entity.pdbx_description
1 polymer ?
#
loop_
_entity_poly.entity_id
_entity_poly.type
_entity_poly.pdbx_seq_one_letter_code
_entity_poly.pdbx_strand_id
1 'polypeptide(L)'
;MKKTIGLILILASFGSHARTEIATKNFPVSTTISKSFFAPEPQIQPSFGKNVGKEGDLLFSVSLIVPENVSQVTVYPVYDEDYGLGRLVNTADDSQSIIYQIVDDKGKKMLKDHGTEVTPNQQITFKALNYTSGDKEIPPGIYNDQVMVGYYVN
;
A
#
# COMPACT_ATOMS: atom_id res chain seq x y z
N MET A 1 -47.21 61.43 6.40
CA MET A 1 -47.01 59.99 6.13
C MET A 1 -47.44 59.69 4.70
N LYS A 2 -46.73 58.75 4.06
CA LYS A 2 -46.78 58.30 2.65
C LYS A 2 -45.95 59.13 1.66
N LYS A 3 -44.87 58.46 1.24
CA LYS A 3 -43.82 58.82 0.28
C LYS A 3 -44.35 58.77 -1.15
N THR A 4 -43.68 59.46 -2.07
CA THR A 4 -43.02 58.94 -3.31
C THR A 4 -42.49 60.18 -4.07
N ILE A 5 -41.20 60.54 -3.92
CA ILE A 5 -40.09 60.32 -4.89
C ILE A 5 -40.42 61.03 -6.22
N GLY A 6 -39.90 62.23 -6.56
CA GLY A 6 -38.49 62.67 -6.65
C GLY A 6 -37.83 61.97 -7.86
N LEU A 7 -37.20 62.56 -8.87
CA LEU A 7 -36.66 63.88 -9.18
C LEU A 7 -36.35 63.82 -10.70
N ILE A 8 -36.39 64.96 -11.40
CA ILE A 8 -36.03 65.09 -12.81
C ILE A 8 -34.55 65.52 -12.97
N LEU A 9 -33.94 65.03 -14.06
CA LEU A 9 -32.85 65.59 -14.89
C LEU A 9 -31.36 65.17 -14.73
N ILE A 10 -30.92 64.42 -15.75
CA ILE A 10 -29.73 64.55 -16.65
C ILE A 10 -28.44 65.21 -16.11
N LEU A 11 -27.31 64.52 -16.32
CA LEU A 11 -26.08 65.11 -16.90
C LEU A 11 -25.13 64.03 -17.41
N ALA A 12 -24.87 64.05 -18.72
CA ALA A 12 -23.78 63.33 -19.35
C ALA A 12 -22.44 63.91 -18.86
N SER A 13 -21.51 63.03 -18.46
CA SER A 13 -20.10 63.39 -18.37
C SER A 13 -19.31 62.54 -19.37
N PHE A 14 -18.58 63.24 -20.23
CA PHE A 14 -17.54 62.68 -21.08
C PHE A 14 -16.36 62.27 -20.21
N GLY A 15 -15.84 61.05 -20.40
CA GLY A 15 -14.60 60.65 -19.77
C GLY A 15 -14.25 59.18 -19.89
N SER A 16 -13.30 58.89 -20.77
CA SER A 16 -12.27 57.85 -20.64
C SER A 16 -12.64 56.36 -20.84
N HIS A 17 -12.07 55.82 -21.92
CA HIS A 17 -11.52 54.48 -22.11
C HIS A 17 -12.33 53.25 -21.68
N ALA A 18 -12.86 52.54 -22.68
CA ALA A 18 -12.82 51.07 -22.67
C ALA A 18 -13.16 50.48 -24.04
N ARG A 19 -12.15 49.90 -24.70
CA ARG A 19 -12.27 48.57 -25.28
C ARG A 19 -10.87 48.01 -25.47
N THR A 20 -10.24 47.66 -24.35
CA THR A 20 -9.24 46.61 -24.37
C THR A 20 -10.03 45.33 -24.58
N GLU A 21 -10.04 44.79 -25.79
CA GLU A 21 -10.34 43.38 -25.98
C GLU A 21 -9.35 42.61 -25.10
N ILE A 22 -9.82 42.14 -23.95
CA ILE A 22 -9.16 41.04 -23.28
C ILE A 22 -9.42 39.85 -24.20
N ALA A 23 -8.54 39.67 -25.19
CA ALA A 23 -8.38 38.40 -25.84
C ALA A 23 -8.05 37.41 -24.74
N THR A 24 -9.06 36.71 -24.25
CA THR A 24 -8.94 35.50 -23.45
C THR A 24 -8.23 34.47 -24.32
N LYS A 25 -6.90 34.60 -24.40
CA LYS A 25 -6.02 33.50 -24.76
C LYS A 25 -6.23 32.45 -23.68
N ASN A 26 -7.11 31.51 -23.96
CA ASN A 26 -7.21 30.26 -23.22
C ASN A 26 -5.87 29.55 -23.38
N PHE A 27 -4.94 29.77 -22.45
CA PHE A 27 -3.77 28.92 -22.33
C PHE A 27 -4.25 27.56 -21.83
N PRO A 28 -3.99 26.44 -22.54
CA PRO A 28 -4.18 25.13 -21.96
C PRO A 28 -3.10 24.97 -20.89
N VAL A 29 -3.45 25.22 -19.64
CA VAL A 29 -2.61 24.83 -18.50
C VAL A 29 -2.76 23.32 -18.36
N SER A 30 -1.91 22.54 -19.04
CA SER A 30 -1.80 21.11 -18.75
C SER A 30 -0.90 20.96 -17.53
N THR A 31 -1.50 20.93 -16.34
CA THR A 31 -0.77 20.48 -15.14
C THR A 31 -0.67 18.96 -15.22
N THR A 32 0.46 18.45 -15.70
CA THR A 32 0.77 17.02 -15.55
C THR A 32 1.08 16.76 -14.08
N ILE A 33 0.13 16.18 -13.34
CA ILE A 33 0.36 15.70 -11.98
C ILE A 33 1.00 14.32 -12.10
N SER A 34 2.33 14.27 -12.25
CA SER A 34 3.07 13.02 -12.12
C SER A 34 3.30 12.74 -10.63
N LYS A 35 2.48 11.87 -10.02
CA LYS A 35 2.80 11.26 -8.73
C LYS A 35 3.78 10.10 -9.00
N SER A 36 5.05 10.30 -8.67
CA SER A 36 6.04 9.21 -8.70
C SER A 36 5.83 8.31 -7.48
N PHE A 37 5.74 7.00 -7.69
CA PHE A 37 5.70 6.01 -6.61
C PHE A 37 7.03 5.27 -6.55
N PHE A 38 7.65 5.25 -5.37
CA PHE A 38 8.90 4.53 -5.11
C PHE A 38 8.75 3.74 -3.82
N ALA A 39 8.90 2.41 -3.90
CA ALA A 39 8.89 1.54 -2.74
C ALA A 39 10.33 1.08 -2.44
N PRO A 40 10.88 1.35 -1.23
CA PRO A 40 12.14 0.77 -0.83
C PRO A 40 12.00 -0.76 -0.68
N GLU A 41 13.08 -1.49 -0.95
CA GLU A 41 13.08 -2.95 -0.91
C GLU A 41 12.76 -3.46 0.52
N PRO A 42 11.71 -4.29 0.69
CA PRO A 42 11.40 -4.92 1.96
C PRO A 42 12.57 -5.79 2.45
N GLN A 43 12.81 -5.77 3.75
CA GLN A 43 13.87 -6.54 4.38
C GLN A 43 13.30 -7.83 4.98
N ILE A 44 13.91 -8.98 4.67
CA ILE A 44 13.54 -10.28 5.25
C ILE A 44 14.41 -10.57 6.46
N GLN A 45 13.81 -10.99 7.57
CA GLN A 45 14.52 -11.43 8.77
C GLN A 45 14.17 -12.90 9.06
N PRO A 46 15.14 -13.83 9.05
CA PRO A 46 14.88 -15.23 9.41
C PRO A 46 14.58 -15.36 10.91
N SER A 47 13.78 -16.36 11.28
CA SER A 47 13.59 -16.77 12.66
C SER A 47 14.73 -17.67 13.14
N PHE A 48 15.17 -17.49 14.40
CA PHE A 48 16.20 -18.32 15.03
C PHE A 48 15.59 -19.17 16.15
N GLY A 49 14.65 -20.05 15.77
CA GLY A 49 14.03 -21.01 16.68
C GLY A 49 14.56 -22.44 16.45
N LYS A 50 14.85 -23.19 17.53
CA LYS A 50 15.25 -24.61 17.42
C LYS A 50 14.14 -25.52 16.88
N ASN A 51 12.89 -25.07 16.92
CA ASN A 51 11.72 -25.79 16.42
C ASN A 51 10.83 -24.76 15.73
N VAL A 52 10.92 -24.68 14.41
CA VAL A 52 9.95 -23.95 13.57
C VAL A 52 8.85 -24.88 13.05
N GLY A 53 8.82 -26.12 13.57
CA GLY A 53 8.01 -27.24 13.08
C GLY A 53 6.59 -27.32 13.63
N LYS A 54 6.22 -26.49 14.62
CA LYS A 54 4.86 -26.47 15.15
C LYS A 54 4.00 -25.49 14.36
N GLU A 55 2.72 -25.81 14.29
CA GLU A 55 1.73 -24.89 13.73
C GLU A 55 1.74 -23.55 14.51
N GLY A 56 1.80 -22.45 13.77
CA GLY A 56 1.91 -21.10 14.32
C GLY A 56 3.33 -20.62 14.61
N ASP A 57 4.36 -21.46 14.48
CA ASP A 57 5.75 -21.04 14.70
C ASP A 57 6.19 -19.99 13.67
N LEU A 58 6.97 -19.01 14.11
CA LEU A 58 7.55 -17.99 13.25
C LEU A 58 8.65 -18.57 12.37
N LEU A 59 8.50 -18.44 11.05
CA LEU A 59 9.48 -18.87 10.05
C LEU A 59 10.41 -17.73 9.65
N PHE A 60 9.84 -16.60 9.25
CA PHE A 60 10.54 -15.37 8.89
C PHE A 60 9.62 -14.17 9.06
N SER A 61 10.21 -12.97 9.07
CA SER A 61 9.49 -11.70 9.08
C SER A 61 9.86 -10.87 7.86
N VAL A 62 8.92 -10.04 7.40
CA VAL A 62 9.15 -9.05 6.34
C VAL A 62 8.90 -7.68 6.92
N SER A 63 9.94 -6.85 6.97
CA SER A 63 9.87 -5.48 7.47
C SER A 63 10.03 -4.48 6.32
N LEU A 64 9.19 -3.45 6.26
CA LEU A 64 9.27 -2.42 5.23
C LEU A 64 8.90 -1.04 5.78
N ILE A 65 9.40 0.00 5.11
CA ILE A 65 8.97 1.38 5.32
C ILE A 65 7.85 1.67 4.34
N VAL A 66 6.72 2.17 4.84
CA VAL A 66 5.56 2.50 4.02
C VAL A 66 5.88 3.74 3.17
N PRO A 67 5.79 3.66 1.83
CA PRO A 67 6.04 4.80 0.96
C PRO A 67 5.03 5.94 1.15
N GLU A 68 5.37 7.11 0.61
CA GLU A 68 4.42 8.22 0.49
C GLU A 68 3.18 7.83 -0.32
N ASN A 69 2.04 8.44 0.01
CA ASN A 69 0.74 8.23 -0.64
C ASN A 69 0.16 6.81 -0.49
N VAL A 70 0.75 5.94 0.34
CA VAL A 70 0.21 4.60 0.60
C VAL A 70 -0.71 4.60 1.81
N SER A 71 -1.91 4.02 1.66
CA SER A 71 -2.92 3.90 2.73
C SER A 71 -3.15 2.48 3.23
N GLN A 72 -2.76 1.47 2.45
CA GLN A 72 -2.82 0.06 2.82
C GLN A 72 -1.65 -0.72 2.21
N VAL A 73 -1.13 -1.71 2.94
CA VAL A 73 -0.09 -2.63 2.45
C VAL A 73 -0.50 -4.07 2.72
N THR A 74 -0.24 -4.96 1.77
CA THR A 74 -0.35 -6.40 1.93
C THR A 74 0.96 -7.08 1.55
N VAL A 75 1.33 -8.13 2.27
CA VAL A 75 2.42 -9.05 1.89
C VAL A 75 1.81 -10.44 1.87
N TYR A 76 1.72 -11.06 0.69
CA TYR A 76 0.97 -12.31 0.53
C TYR A 76 1.75 -13.32 -0.33
N PRO A 77 1.66 -14.61 -0.01
CA PRO A 77 2.23 -15.67 -0.82
C PRO A 77 1.36 -16.01 -2.04
N VAL A 78 1.96 -16.65 -3.05
CA VAL A 78 1.29 -16.94 -4.33
C VAL A 78 1.13 -18.44 -4.65
N TYR A 79 1.46 -19.33 -3.71
CA TYR A 79 1.25 -20.77 -3.89
C TYR A 79 -0.25 -21.11 -3.95
N ASP A 80 -1.03 -20.59 -2.99
CA ASP A 80 -2.49 -20.53 -3.05
C ASP A 80 -2.93 -19.10 -2.72
N GLU A 81 -3.04 -18.28 -3.77
CA GLU A 81 -3.28 -16.84 -3.69
C GLU A 81 -4.65 -16.52 -3.06
N ASP A 82 -5.67 -17.33 -3.35
CA ASP A 82 -7.04 -17.13 -2.88
C ASP A 82 -7.17 -17.35 -1.36
N TYR A 83 -6.34 -18.23 -0.79
CA TYR A 83 -6.34 -18.57 0.63
C TYR A 83 -5.16 -17.98 1.42
N GLY A 84 -4.25 -17.27 0.74
CA GLY A 84 -3.07 -16.63 1.35
C GLY A 84 -2.09 -17.65 1.93
N LEU A 85 -1.86 -18.77 1.22
CA LEU A 85 -0.92 -19.79 1.65
C LEU A 85 0.31 -19.81 0.76
N GLY A 86 1.48 -19.94 1.40
CA GLY A 86 2.78 -20.06 0.78
C GLY A 86 3.37 -21.45 0.95
N ARG A 87 4.39 -21.77 0.15
CA ARG A 87 5.08 -23.05 0.19
C ARG A 87 6.58 -22.83 0.10
N LEU A 88 7.23 -22.80 1.26
CA LEU A 88 8.67 -22.86 1.37
C LEU A 88 9.15 -24.26 0.99
N VAL A 89 10.06 -24.36 0.02
CA VAL A 89 10.66 -25.63 -0.43
C VAL A 89 12.14 -25.63 -0.11
N ASN A 90 12.66 -26.73 0.44
CA ASN A 90 14.09 -26.86 0.71
C ASN A 90 14.87 -26.90 -0.61
N THR A 91 15.85 -26.01 -0.74
CA THR A 91 16.67 -25.87 -1.94
C THR A 91 17.57 -27.08 -2.21
N ALA A 92 17.83 -27.91 -1.20
CA ALA A 92 18.61 -29.14 -1.31
C ALA A 92 17.76 -30.41 -1.43
N ASP A 93 16.46 -30.35 -1.14
CA ASP A 93 15.52 -31.49 -1.18
C ASP A 93 14.09 -31.02 -1.45
N ASP A 94 13.62 -31.17 -2.68
CA ASP A 94 12.31 -30.70 -3.14
C ASP A 94 11.11 -31.45 -2.53
N SER A 95 11.37 -32.60 -1.89
CA SER A 95 10.37 -33.35 -1.13
C SER A 95 10.02 -32.71 0.21
N GLN A 96 10.87 -31.79 0.70
CA GLN A 96 10.69 -31.11 1.97
C GLN A 96 10.10 -29.72 1.75
N SER A 97 8.86 -29.54 2.21
CA SER A 97 8.18 -28.25 2.14
C SER A 97 7.44 -27.91 3.42
N ILE A 98 7.31 -26.60 3.67
CA ILE A 98 6.59 -26.00 4.79
C ILE A 98 5.48 -25.13 4.20
N ILE A 99 4.23 -25.42 4.55
CA ILE A 99 3.10 -24.53 4.24
C ILE A 99 3.05 -23.45 5.30
N TYR A 100 2.83 -22.21 4.90
CA TYR A 100 2.79 -21.07 5.81
C TYR A 100 1.75 -20.04 5.39
N GLN A 101 1.41 -19.16 6.33
CA GLN A 101 0.57 -17.98 6.10
C GLN A 101 1.33 -16.72 6.52
N ILE A 102 1.02 -15.58 5.91
CA ILE A 102 1.59 -14.28 6.32
C ILE A 102 0.52 -13.52 7.10
N VAL A 103 0.90 -12.97 8.27
CA VAL A 103 0.02 -12.17 9.12
C VAL A 103 0.63 -10.81 9.43
N ASP A 104 -0.21 -9.81 9.72
CA ASP A 104 0.22 -8.53 10.27
C ASP A 104 0.57 -8.62 11.78
N ASP A 105 0.88 -7.47 12.39
CA ASP A 105 1.22 -7.35 13.80
C ASP A 105 0.08 -7.80 14.74
N LYS A 106 -1.17 -7.71 14.28
CA LYS A 106 -2.40 -8.12 14.99
C LYS A 106 -2.78 -9.58 14.73
N GLY A 107 -2.03 -10.30 13.90
CA GLY A 107 -2.32 -11.68 13.53
C GLY A 107 -3.40 -11.83 12.46
N LYS A 108 -3.81 -10.75 11.78
CA LYS A 108 -4.72 -10.83 10.63
C LYS A 108 -3.95 -11.42 9.45
N LYS A 109 -4.50 -12.47 8.82
CA LYS A 109 -3.95 -13.05 7.59
C LYS A 109 -3.98 -12.04 6.44
N MET A 110 -2.86 -11.93 5.73
CA MET A 110 -2.70 -11.12 4.53
C MET A 110 -3.13 -11.91 3.29
N LEU A 111 -3.92 -11.27 2.43
CA LEU A 111 -4.31 -11.81 1.14
C LEU A 111 -3.96 -10.80 0.04
N LYS A 112 -3.98 -11.26 -1.21
CA LYS A 112 -3.99 -10.37 -2.34
C LYS A 112 -5.14 -9.37 -2.17
N ASP A 113 -4.80 -8.13 -2.41
CA ASP A 113 -5.72 -7.01 -2.36
C ASP A 113 -6.46 -6.73 -1.02
N HIS A 114 -6.07 -7.43 0.05
CA HIS A 114 -6.67 -7.26 1.38
C HIS A 114 -5.57 -7.19 2.44
N GLY A 115 -5.05 -5.98 2.64
CA GLY A 115 -3.93 -5.71 3.53
C GLY A 115 -4.29 -5.16 4.91
N THR A 116 -3.31 -4.52 5.51
CA THR A 116 -3.42 -3.75 6.75
C THR A 116 -3.39 -2.25 6.44
N GLU A 117 -4.21 -1.47 7.14
CA GLU A 117 -4.23 -0.01 6.99
C GLU A 117 -2.96 0.59 7.58
N VAL A 118 -2.38 1.57 6.88
CA VAL A 118 -1.09 2.13 7.23
C VAL A 118 -1.03 3.64 7.10
N THR A 119 -0.07 4.23 7.82
CA THR A 119 0.31 5.63 7.65
C THR A 119 1.63 5.68 6.86
N PRO A 120 1.79 6.60 5.88
CA PRO A 120 3.06 6.82 5.20
C PRO A 120 4.23 7.05 6.16
N ASN A 121 5.42 6.62 5.76
CA ASN A 121 6.69 6.72 6.49
C ASN A 121 6.81 5.90 7.78
N GLN A 122 5.77 5.14 8.17
CA GLN A 122 5.89 4.22 9.29
C GLN A 122 6.62 2.94 8.88
N GLN A 123 7.31 2.31 9.83
CA GLN A 123 7.82 0.95 9.65
C GLN A 123 6.76 -0.06 10.07
N ILE A 124 6.54 -1.08 9.24
CA ILE A 124 5.64 -2.20 9.54
C ILE A 124 6.36 -3.53 9.37
N THR A 125 5.90 -4.55 10.09
CA THR A 125 6.46 -5.90 10.04
C THR A 125 5.34 -6.92 9.91
N PHE A 126 5.47 -7.81 8.92
CA PHE A 126 4.64 -8.99 8.71
C PHE A 126 5.40 -10.24 9.17
N LYS A 127 4.66 -11.27 9.58
CA LYS A 127 5.22 -12.53 10.07
C LYS A 127 4.71 -13.69 9.23
N ALA A 128 5.62 -14.51 8.72
CA ALA A 128 5.28 -15.80 8.13
C ALA A 128 5.21 -16.86 9.23
N LEU A 129 4.02 -17.42 9.43
CA LEU A 129 3.75 -18.43 10.46
C LEU A 129 3.51 -19.78 9.81
N ASN A 130 4.09 -20.83 10.38
CA ASN A 130 3.89 -22.20 9.95
C ASN A 130 2.39 -22.57 9.98
N TYR A 131 1.91 -23.15 8.88
CA TYR A 131 0.53 -23.61 8.68
C TYR A 131 0.50 -25.10 8.28
N THR A 132 1.63 -25.79 8.42
CA THR A 132 1.72 -27.23 8.21
C THR A 132 1.06 -27.93 9.40
N SER A 133 0.01 -28.69 9.15
CA SER A 133 -0.72 -29.41 10.19
C SER A 133 0.13 -30.54 10.79
N GLY A 134 0.07 -30.68 12.11
CA GLY A 134 0.77 -31.73 12.87
C GLY A 134 2.22 -31.38 13.19
N ASP A 135 2.77 -32.01 14.23
CA ASP A 135 4.17 -31.84 14.60
C ASP A 135 5.05 -32.56 13.57
N LYS A 136 5.57 -31.79 12.60
CA LYS A 136 6.48 -32.30 11.56
C LYS A 136 7.90 -31.88 11.88
N GLU A 137 8.82 -32.83 11.86
CA GLU A 137 10.25 -32.51 11.90
C GLU A 137 10.61 -31.81 10.58
N ILE A 138 11.05 -30.55 10.68
CA ILE A 138 11.51 -29.76 9.55
C ILE A 138 13.03 -29.93 9.48
N PRO A 139 13.58 -30.59 8.44
CA PRO A 139 15.01 -30.76 8.32
C PRO A 139 15.70 -29.39 8.19
N PRO A 140 16.80 -29.14 8.91
CA PRO A 140 17.58 -27.91 8.75
C PRO A 140 18.04 -27.73 7.31
N GLY A 141 17.90 -26.52 6.78
CA GLY A 141 18.26 -26.22 5.40
C GLY A 141 17.86 -24.80 5.00
N ILE A 142 18.20 -24.42 3.77
CA ILE A 142 17.76 -23.16 3.17
C ILE A 142 16.48 -23.45 2.41
N TYR A 143 15.39 -22.80 2.82
CA TYR A 143 14.09 -22.89 2.17
C TYR A 143 13.83 -21.65 1.34
N ASN A 144 13.21 -21.82 0.18
CA ASN A 144 12.92 -20.76 -0.77
C ASN A 144 11.44 -20.74 -1.15
N ASP A 145 10.90 -19.54 -1.31
CA ASP A 145 9.58 -19.25 -1.88
C ASP A 145 9.60 -17.81 -2.43
N GLN A 146 8.58 -17.44 -3.20
CA GLN A 146 8.35 -16.09 -3.68
C GLN A 146 7.03 -15.54 -3.13
N VAL A 147 7.04 -14.28 -2.70
CA VAL A 147 5.87 -13.56 -2.20
C VAL A 147 5.67 -12.26 -2.96
N MET A 148 4.48 -11.69 -2.86
CA MET A 148 4.13 -10.40 -3.43
C MET A 148 3.93 -9.35 -2.34
N VAL A 149 4.26 -8.10 -2.66
CA VAL A 149 4.00 -6.95 -1.79
C VAL A 149 3.10 -5.97 -2.56
N GLY A 150 1.89 -5.77 -2.06
CA GLY A 150 0.90 -4.87 -2.63
C GLY A 150 0.87 -3.55 -1.85
N TYR A 151 0.94 -2.43 -2.57
CA TYR A 151 0.82 -1.08 -2.01
C TYR A 151 -0.41 -0.39 -2.60
N TYR A 152 -1.34 0.04 -1.74
CA TYR A 152 -2.51 0.81 -2.13
C TYR A 152 -2.19 2.29 -2.13
N VAL A 153 -2.06 2.86 -3.32
CA VAL A 153 -1.66 4.25 -3.54
C VAL A 153 -2.90 5.13 -3.74
N ASN A 154 -2.96 6.26 -3.02
CA ASN A 154 -3.97 7.31 -3.14
C ASN A 154 -3.47 8.51 -3.98
#